data_AF-A0A8H7VN09-F1
#
_entry.id   AF-A0A8H7VN09-F1
#
_cell.length_a   1.000
_cell.length_b   1.000
_cell.length_c   1.000
_cell.angle_alpha   90.00
_cell.angle_beta   90.00
_cell.angle_gamma   90.00
#
_symmetry.space_group_name_H-M   'P 1'
#
loop_
_entity.id
_entity.type
_entity.pdbx_description
1 polymer ?
#
loop_
_entity_poly.entity_id
_entity_poly.type
_entity_poly.pdbx_seq_one_letter_code
_entity_poly.pdbx_strand_id
1 'polypeptide(L)'
;MTFSNLAFLFTKSQLHCNSFQQCYENAQLQFTQGHLQEAELSLTNAADAINYTMSMVLLNRATIRGMQGNIDGALKDAYKIIDITPLLPEAYLCAGALLTFDQRLTDALRLYQAGIQKITSFVRSNKNNNNYDEKKLLELCQTMNDLQLEVDTINGHIFKKLPQEIMSRIIKMLSYRERLLCAATCRRWRSQLYNSLTKTMWHNLDFVESLDLETLNLQLAHVMDHPEHIRRILLSSRCDAQMTFRLLQFLTRCTRVEVLGM
;
A
#
# COMPACT_ATOMS: atom_id res chain seq x y z
N MET A 1 0.51 -5.19 14.09
CA MET A 1 -0.08 -6.53 14.27
C MET A 1 0.62 -7.26 15.41
N THR A 2 -0.10 -7.89 16.34
CA THR A 2 0.48 -8.57 17.51
C THR A 2 0.87 -10.02 17.18
N PHE A 3 1.81 -10.60 17.94
CA PHE A 3 2.19 -12.03 17.92
C PHE A 3 1.00 -13.02 17.92
N SER A 4 -0.19 -12.56 18.32
CA SER A 4 -1.45 -13.29 18.25
C SER A 4 -1.75 -13.86 16.87
N ASN A 5 -1.35 -13.19 15.78
CA ASN A 5 -1.64 -13.66 14.42
C ASN A 5 -0.75 -14.85 14.01
N LEU A 6 0.48 -14.92 14.52
CA LEU A 6 1.38 -16.05 14.28
C LEU A 6 0.91 -17.31 15.03
N ALA A 7 0.47 -17.15 16.29
CA ALA A 7 -0.09 -18.26 17.07
C ALA A 7 -1.34 -18.90 16.41
N PHE A 8 -2.13 -18.13 15.66
CA PHE A 8 -3.28 -18.63 14.93
C PHE A 8 -2.92 -19.57 13.76
N LEU A 9 -1.69 -19.47 13.24
CA LEU A 9 -1.20 -20.33 12.17
C LEU A 9 -0.73 -21.71 12.67
N PHE A 10 -0.67 -21.92 13.99
CA PHE A 10 -0.41 -23.24 14.58
C PHE A 10 -1.64 -24.14 14.37
N THR A 11 -1.64 -24.90 13.29
CA THR A 11 -2.82 -25.62 12.78
C THR A 11 -2.82 -27.07 13.22
N LYS A 12 -3.98 -27.54 13.73
CA LYS A 12 -4.23 -28.95 14.11
C LYS A 12 -4.79 -29.73 12.91
N SER A 13 -4.16 -30.84 12.53
CA SER A 13 -4.65 -31.74 11.47
C SER A 13 -4.52 -33.21 11.86
N GLN A 14 -5.35 -34.06 11.26
CA GLN A 14 -5.26 -35.53 11.41
C GLN A 14 -4.11 -36.07 10.56
N LEU A 15 -3.22 -36.84 11.19
CA LEU A 15 -1.98 -37.32 10.62
C LEU A 15 -1.96 -38.85 10.65
N HIS A 16 -1.37 -39.49 9.63
CA HIS A 16 -1.47 -40.96 9.44
C HIS A 16 -0.21 -41.74 9.85
N CYS A 17 0.81 -41.09 10.44
CA CYS A 17 2.05 -41.76 10.84
C CYS A 17 2.32 -41.61 12.34
N ASN A 18 2.41 -42.73 13.05
CA ASN A 18 2.49 -42.79 14.52
C ASN A 18 3.69 -42.01 15.11
N SER A 19 4.87 -42.05 14.48
CA SER A 19 6.04 -41.31 14.98
C SER A 19 5.93 -39.80 14.75
N PHE A 20 5.43 -39.40 13.58
CA PHE A 20 5.20 -38.01 13.23
C PHE A 20 4.12 -37.36 14.10
N GLN A 21 2.99 -38.07 14.27
CA GLN A 21 1.88 -37.60 15.08
C GLN A 21 2.31 -37.40 16.53
N GLN A 22 3.15 -38.30 17.07
CA GLN A 22 3.70 -38.17 18.42
C GLN A 22 4.62 -36.94 18.56
N CYS A 23 5.54 -36.69 17.63
CA CYS A 23 6.37 -35.49 17.66
C CYS A 23 5.56 -34.20 17.55
N TYR A 24 4.50 -34.21 16.74
CA TYR A 24 3.58 -33.08 16.59
C TYR A 24 2.76 -32.82 17.85
N GLU A 25 2.16 -33.86 18.43
CA GLU A 25 1.38 -33.76 19.68
C GLU A 25 2.25 -33.31 20.85
N ASN A 26 3.50 -33.81 20.93
CA ASN A 26 4.48 -33.36 21.92
C ASN A 26 4.85 -31.89 21.73
N ALA A 27 5.11 -31.45 20.50
CA ALA A 27 5.40 -30.05 20.21
C ALA A 27 4.22 -29.14 20.57
N GLN A 28 2.99 -29.59 20.33
CA GLN A 28 1.78 -28.86 20.70
C GLN A 28 1.63 -28.76 22.23
N LEU A 29 1.87 -29.85 22.96
CA LEU A 29 1.84 -29.83 24.42
C LEU A 29 2.89 -28.87 24.98
N GLN A 30 4.14 -28.96 24.50
CA GLN A 30 5.23 -28.09 24.89
C GLN A 30 4.94 -26.62 24.55
N PHE A 31 4.32 -26.36 23.41
CA PHE A 31 3.86 -25.03 23.02
C PHE A 31 2.83 -24.46 24.02
N THR A 32 1.82 -25.26 24.39
CA THR A 32 0.81 -24.84 25.40
C THR A 32 1.41 -24.61 26.78
N GLN A 33 2.51 -25.30 27.11
CA GLN A 33 3.25 -25.15 28.36
C GLN A 33 4.28 -24.00 28.30
N GLY A 34 4.46 -23.34 27.15
CA GLY A 34 5.44 -22.27 26.96
C GLY A 34 6.88 -22.74 26.72
N HIS A 35 7.12 -24.05 26.60
CA HIS A 35 8.43 -24.63 26.34
C HIS A 35 8.78 -24.58 24.84
N LEU A 36 8.98 -23.36 24.32
CA LEU A 36 9.18 -23.13 22.88
C LEU A 36 10.41 -23.86 22.32
N GLN A 37 11.50 -23.94 23.08
CA GLN A 37 12.74 -24.62 22.65
C GLN A 37 12.55 -26.14 22.48
N GLU A 38 11.86 -26.77 23.44
CA GLU A 38 11.56 -28.20 23.37
C GLU A 38 10.60 -28.50 22.22
N ALA A 39 9.60 -27.62 22.01
CA ALA A 39 8.66 -27.73 20.90
C ALA A 39 9.35 -27.61 19.54
N GLU A 40 10.31 -26.68 19.39
CA GLU A 40 11.11 -26.56 18.17
C GLU A 40 11.97 -27.82 17.92
N LEU A 41 12.57 -28.37 18.97
CA LEU A 41 13.40 -29.58 18.88
C LEU A 41 12.56 -30.78 18.46
N SER A 42 11.37 -30.95 19.06
CA SER A 42 10.40 -31.98 18.69
C SER A 42 9.98 -31.88 17.21
N LEU A 43 9.74 -30.67 16.71
CA LEU A 43 9.42 -30.44 15.28
C LEU A 43 10.63 -30.64 14.37
N THR A 44 11.84 -30.31 14.82
CA THR A 44 13.06 -30.50 14.03
C THR A 44 13.36 -31.97 13.82
N ASN A 45 13.16 -32.80 14.85
CA ASN A 45 13.28 -34.26 14.73
C ASN A 45 12.19 -34.87 13.83
N ALA A 46 11.05 -34.20 13.67
CA ALA A 46 9.97 -34.62 12.76
C ALA A 46 10.21 -34.19 11.30
N ALA A 47 11.15 -33.28 11.04
CA ALA A 47 11.36 -32.65 9.73
C ALA A 47 12.19 -33.49 8.74
N ASP A 48 12.35 -34.80 8.99
CA ASP A 48 13.14 -35.71 8.13
C ASP A 48 12.31 -36.39 7.03
N ALA A 49 10.98 -36.20 6.99
CA ALA A 49 10.08 -36.84 6.02
C ALA A 49 9.68 -35.91 4.85
N ILE A 50 10.01 -36.26 3.60
CA ILE A 50 9.65 -35.48 2.39
C ILE A 50 8.20 -35.78 1.96
N ASN A 51 7.21 -34.95 2.35
CA ASN A 51 5.83 -34.93 1.79
C ASN A 51 5.03 -33.68 2.27
N TYR A 52 3.72 -33.59 1.98
CA TYR A 52 2.76 -32.61 2.53
C TYR A 52 2.83 -32.45 4.06
N THR A 53 3.12 -33.53 4.78
CA THR A 53 3.42 -33.52 6.22
C THR A 53 4.59 -32.61 6.59
N MET A 54 5.58 -32.45 5.70
CA MET A 54 6.69 -31.51 5.86
C MET A 54 6.21 -30.05 5.88
N SER A 55 5.26 -29.67 5.02
CA SER A 55 4.76 -28.30 4.95
C SER A 55 4.15 -27.86 6.29
N MET A 56 3.41 -28.76 6.94
CA MET A 56 2.83 -28.52 8.26
C MET A 56 3.89 -28.45 9.37
N VAL A 57 4.90 -29.33 9.37
CA VAL A 57 6.01 -29.24 10.36
C VAL A 57 6.76 -27.93 10.21
N LEU A 58 7.11 -27.56 8.98
CA LEU A 58 7.80 -26.31 8.70
C LEU A 58 6.95 -25.11 9.08
N LEU A 59 5.62 -25.13 8.85
CA LEU A 59 4.72 -24.04 9.24
C LEU A 59 4.72 -23.84 10.75
N ASN A 60 4.56 -24.94 11.50
CA ASN A 60 4.55 -24.89 12.96
C ASN A 60 5.92 -24.50 13.53
N ARG A 61 7.01 -24.97 12.93
CA ARG A 61 8.38 -24.60 13.34
C ARG A 61 8.66 -23.13 13.04
N ALA A 62 8.22 -22.62 11.90
CA ALA A 62 8.33 -21.20 11.56
C ALA A 62 7.59 -20.33 12.58
N THR A 63 6.37 -20.71 12.97
CA THR A 63 5.62 -20.02 14.02
C THR A 63 6.35 -20.00 15.35
N ILE A 64 6.87 -21.14 15.81
CA ILE A 64 7.61 -21.25 17.08
C ILE A 64 8.89 -20.42 17.04
N ARG A 65 9.68 -20.52 15.96
CA ARG A 65 10.89 -19.72 15.76
C ARG A 65 10.59 -18.23 15.74
N GLY A 66 9.50 -17.84 15.10
CA GLY A 66 9.01 -16.46 15.11
C GLY A 66 8.75 -15.98 16.54
N MET A 67 8.05 -16.79 17.35
CA MET A 67 7.75 -16.48 18.76
C MET A 67 8.98 -16.44 19.66
N GLN A 68 10.04 -17.20 19.34
CA GLN A 68 11.33 -17.12 20.01
C GLN A 68 12.18 -15.91 19.56
N GLY A 69 11.72 -15.15 18.55
CA GLY A 69 12.48 -14.04 17.95
C GLY A 69 13.51 -14.48 16.91
N ASN A 70 13.59 -15.77 16.57
CA ASN A 70 14.44 -16.28 15.49
C ASN A 70 13.75 -16.09 14.13
N ILE A 71 13.65 -14.83 13.70
CA ILE A 71 12.93 -14.44 12.48
C ILE A 71 13.58 -15.02 11.22
N ASP A 72 14.91 -15.00 11.13
CA ASP A 72 15.62 -15.55 9.96
C ASP A 72 15.38 -17.05 9.80
N GLY A 73 15.45 -17.81 10.89
CA GLY A 73 15.14 -19.24 10.90
C GLY A 73 13.67 -19.52 10.56
N ALA A 74 12.76 -18.69 11.04
CA ALA A 74 11.33 -18.79 10.75
C ALA A 74 11.02 -18.50 9.27
N LEU A 75 11.61 -17.44 8.70
CA LEU A 75 11.45 -17.09 7.29
C LEU A 75 12.03 -18.17 6.38
N LYS A 76 13.19 -18.75 6.74
CA LYS A 76 13.78 -19.87 5.99
C LYS A 76 12.83 -21.05 5.90
N ASP A 77 12.16 -21.39 7.00
CA ASP A 77 11.16 -22.46 7.02
C ASP A 77 9.92 -22.09 6.19
N ALA A 78 9.40 -20.87 6.34
CA ALA A 78 8.23 -20.41 5.60
C ALA A 78 8.48 -20.37 4.07
N TYR A 79 9.64 -19.90 3.62
CA TYR A 79 10.02 -19.92 2.20
C TYR A 79 10.19 -21.33 1.67
N LYS A 80 10.75 -22.25 2.47
CA LYS A 80 10.84 -23.67 2.07
C LYS A 80 9.46 -24.28 1.82
N ILE A 81 8.42 -23.86 2.54
CA ILE A 81 7.04 -24.29 2.27
C ILE A 81 6.54 -23.72 0.93
N ILE A 82 6.84 -22.46 0.62
CA ILE A 82 6.48 -21.84 -0.67
C ILE A 82 7.17 -22.57 -1.84
N ASP A 83 8.39 -23.05 -1.65
CA ASP A 83 9.12 -23.81 -2.66
C ASP A 83 8.51 -25.21 -2.89
N ILE A 84 8.13 -25.89 -1.82
CA ILE A 84 7.55 -27.25 -1.87
C ILE A 84 6.08 -27.21 -2.35
N THR A 85 5.29 -26.29 -1.80
CA THR A 85 3.85 -26.18 -2.00
C THR A 85 3.47 -24.74 -2.39
N PRO A 86 3.75 -24.32 -3.63
CA PRO A 86 3.64 -22.93 -4.06
C PRO A 86 2.20 -22.38 -4.12
N LEU A 87 1.19 -23.22 -3.89
CA LEU A 87 -0.23 -22.85 -3.96
C LEU A 87 -0.89 -22.82 -2.57
N LEU A 88 -0.12 -23.04 -1.50
CA LEU A 88 -0.59 -23.05 -0.12
C LEU A 88 -0.67 -21.61 0.44
N PRO A 89 -1.87 -21.03 0.68
CA PRO A 89 -2.00 -19.67 1.18
C PRO A 89 -1.34 -19.46 2.56
N GLU A 90 -1.35 -20.47 3.42
CA GLU A 90 -0.78 -20.45 4.77
C GLU A 90 0.72 -20.14 4.76
N ALA A 91 1.44 -20.59 3.72
CA ALA A 91 2.86 -20.33 3.57
C ALA A 91 3.13 -18.83 3.36
N TYR A 92 2.32 -18.20 2.50
CA TYR A 92 2.38 -16.76 2.25
C TYR A 92 1.93 -15.95 3.47
N LEU A 93 0.86 -16.36 4.16
CA LEU A 93 0.40 -15.77 5.41
C LEU A 93 1.48 -15.81 6.50
N CYS A 94 2.12 -16.96 6.68
CA CYS A 94 3.19 -17.14 7.67
C CYS A 94 4.40 -16.25 7.36
N ALA A 95 4.94 -16.35 6.14
CA ALA A 95 6.11 -15.56 5.75
C ALA A 95 5.82 -14.04 5.79
N GLY A 96 4.66 -13.60 5.32
CA GLY A 96 4.27 -12.19 5.37
C GLY A 96 4.02 -11.68 6.78
N ALA A 97 3.48 -12.50 7.69
CA ALA A 97 3.35 -12.16 9.10
C ALA A 97 4.71 -11.99 9.78
N LEU A 98 5.67 -12.89 9.49
CA LEU A 98 7.04 -12.79 9.98
C LEU A 98 7.75 -11.52 9.47
N LEU A 99 7.60 -11.20 8.17
CA LEU A 99 8.14 -9.96 7.59
C LEU A 99 7.49 -8.70 8.19
N THR A 100 6.19 -8.74 8.46
CA THR A 100 5.47 -7.63 9.11
C THR A 100 5.96 -7.43 10.53
N PHE A 101 6.19 -8.53 11.26
CA PHE A 101 6.75 -8.51 12.60
C PHE A 101 8.17 -7.92 12.62
N ASP A 102 8.98 -8.25 11.61
CA ASP A 102 10.34 -7.71 11.39
C ASP A 102 10.36 -6.27 10.83
N GLN A 103 9.21 -5.59 10.77
CA GLN A 103 9.03 -4.25 10.18
C GLN A 103 9.42 -4.14 8.68
N ARG A 104 9.57 -5.26 7.99
CA ARG A 104 9.85 -5.33 6.54
C ARG A 104 8.54 -5.27 5.74
N LEU A 105 7.76 -4.22 5.96
CA LEU A 105 6.38 -4.08 5.45
C LEU A 105 6.30 -4.12 3.91
N THR A 106 7.29 -3.54 3.23
CA THR A 106 7.33 -3.53 1.76
C THR A 106 7.61 -4.91 1.16
N ASP A 107 8.46 -5.70 1.81
CA ASP A 107 8.73 -7.08 1.41
C ASP A 107 7.51 -7.97 1.68
N ALA A 108 6.84 -7.77 2.82
CA ALA A 108 5.60 -8.48 3.17
C ALA A 108 4.49 -8.24 2.12
N LEU A 109 4.26 -6.98 1.73
CA LEU A 109 3.29 -6.62 0.70
C LEU A 109 3.60 -7.28 -0.65
N ARG A 110 4.87 -7.22 -1.09
CA ARG A 110 5.29 -7.88 -2.34
C ARG A 110 5.04 -9.38 -2.28
N LEU A 111 5.33 -10.01 -1.14
CA LEU A 111 5.13 -11.46 -0.97
C LEU A 111 3.65 -11.85 -1.02
N TYR A 112 2.78 -11.10 -0.32
CA TYR A 112 1.34 -11.33 -0.38
C TYR A 112 0.80 -11.15 -1.80
N GLN A 113 1.21 -10.09 -2.51
CA GLN A 113 0.82 -9.86 -3.90
C GLN A 113 1.22 -11.03 -4.80
N ALA A 114 2.46 -11.50 -4.68
CA ALA A 114 2.96 -12.63 -5.46
C ALA A 114 2.17 -13.91 -5.18
N GLY A 115 1.87 -14.18 -3.90
CA GLY A 115 1.05 -15.33 -3.49
C GLY A 115 -0.36 -15.28 -4.07
N ILE A 116 -1.06 -14.16 -3.89
CA ILE A 116 -2.42 -13.96 -4.41
C ILE A 116 -2.46 -14.11 -5.93
N GLN A 117 -1.51 -13.51 -6.64
CA GLN A 117 -1.46 -13.61 -8.10
C GLN A 117 -1.27 -15.06 -8.55
N LYS A 118 -0.31 -15.77 -7.95
CA LYS A 118 0.01 -17.16 -8.32
C LYS A 118 -1.16 -18.08 -8.04
N ILE A 119 -1.73 -18.00 -6.84
CA ILE A 119 -2.89 -18.79 -6.42
C ILE A 119 -4.11 -18.49 -7.30
N THR A 120 -4.44 -17.22 -7.50
CA THR A 120 -5.63 -16.83 -8.27
C THR A 120 -5.51 -17.29 -9.73
N SER A 121 -4.30 -17.22 -10.31
CA SER A 121 -4.07 -17.74 -11.67
C SER A 121 -4.33 -19.24 -11.77
N PHE A 122 -3.89 -20.01 -10.76
CA PHE A 122 -4.14 -21.44 -10.68
C PHE A 122 -5.63 -21.75 -10.54
N VAL A 123 -6.32 -21.11 -9.58
CA VAL A 123 -7.76 -21.29 -9.35
C VAL A 123 -8.58 -20.97 -10.62
N ARG A 124 -8.24 -19.89 -11.33
CA ARG A 124 -8.91 -19.53 -12.59
C ARG A 124 -8.69 -20.56 -13.71
N SER A 125 -7.55 -21.23 -13.73
CA SER A 125 -7.25 -22.28 -14.71
C SER A 125 -7.95 -23.60 -14.37
N ASN A 126 -8.25 -23.85 -13.10
CA ASN A 126 -8.74 -25.14 -12.60
C ASN A 126 -10.21 -25.11 -12.15
N LYS A 127 -11.04 -24.28 -12.80
CA LYS A 127 -12.45 -23.97 -12.49
C LYS A 127 -13.41 -25.16 -12.27
N ASN A 128 -12.97 -26.41 -12.40
CA ASN A 128 -13.78 -27.62 -12.24
C ASN A 128 -13.51 -28.40 -10.94
N ASN A 129 -12.58 -27.97 -10.07
CA ASN A 129 -12.30 -28.65 -8.79
C ASN A 129 -12.66 -27.77 -7.58
N ASN A 130 -13.81 -28.06 -6.95
CA ASN A 130 -14.39 -27.36 -5.79
C ASN A 130 -13.66 -27.62 -4.45
N ASN A 131 -12.37 -27.95 -4.45
CA ASN A 131 -11.64 -28.33 -3.24
C ASN A 131 -10.41 -27.45 -2.95
N TYR A 132 -10.43 -26.21 -3.45
CA TYR A 132 -9.41 -25.21 -3.12
C TYR A 132 -9.87 -24.40 -1.90
N ASP A 133 -8.98 -24.13 -0.94
CA ASP A 133 -9.26 -23.37 0.28
C ASP A 133 -9.48 -21.87 -0.01
N GLU A 134 -10.61 -21.55 -0.65
CA GLU A 134 -11.04 -20.19 -0.98
C GLU A 134 -11.08 -19.28 0.26
N LYS A 135 -11.42 -19.86 1.42
CA LYS A 135 -11.41 -19.15 2.71
C LYS A 135 -10.02 -18.59 3.07
N LYS A 136 -8.96 -19.39 2.86
CA LYS A 136 -7.58 -18.99 3.19
C LYS A 136 -7.00 -18.02 2.19
N LEU A 137 -7.38 -18.15 0.92
CA LEU A 137 -7.10 -17.12 -0.08
C LEU A 137 -7.80 -15.79 0.24
N LEU A 138 -9.04 -15.82 0.72
CA LEU A 138 -9.74 -14.62 1.15
C LEU A 138 -9.04 -13.95 2.34
N GLU A 139 -8.61 -14.74 3.33
CA GLU A 139 -7.82 -14.26 4.47
C GLU A 139 -6.50 -13.62 4.02
N LEU A 140 -5.79 -14.23 3.06
CA LEU A 140 -4.58 -13.66 2.46
C LEU A 140 -4.84 -12.32 1.75
N CYS A 141 -5.95 -12.20 1.01
CA CYS A 141 -6.36 -10.95 0.39
C CYS A 141 -6.70 -9.86 1.42
N GLN A 142 -7.42 -10.22 2.49
CA GLN A 142 -7.79 -9.29 3.56
C GLN A 142 -6.55 -8.78 4.30
N THR A 143 -5.66 -9.67 4.72
CA THR A 143 -4.41 -9.31 5.41
C THR A 143 -3.51 -8.42 4.56
N MET A 144 -3.41 -8.67 3.25
CA MET A 144 -2.70 -7.78 2.32
C MET A 144 -3.32 -6.39 2.29
N ASN A 145 -4.65 -6.28 2.19
CA ASN A 145 -5.34 -4.99 2.14
C ASN A 145 -5.17 -4.19 3.43
N ASP A 146 -5.28 -4.85 4.58
CA ASP A 146 -5.07 -4.22 5.89
C ASP A 146 -3.64 -3.69 6.02
N LEU A 147 -2.64 -4.48 5.63
CA LEU A 147 -1.25 -4.06 5.62
C LEU A 147 -1.01 -2.92 4.61
N GLN A 148 -1.66 -2.96 3.45
CA GLN A 148 -1.53 -1.90 2.45
C GLN A 148 -2.09 -0.59 3.01
N LEU A 149 -3.22 -0.64 3.72
CA LEU A 149 -3.78 0.53 4.39
C LEU A 149 -2.82 1.07 5.45
N GLU A 150 -2.22 0.22 6.27
CA GLU A 150 -1.21 0.61 7.26
C GLU A 150 -0.02 1.31 6.58
N VAL A 151 0.56 0.71 5.55
CA VAL A 151 1.66 1.29 4.78
C VAL A 151 1.25 2.60 4.09
N ASP A 152 0.05 2.69 3.55
CA ASP A 152 -0.49 3.92 2.95
C ASP A 152 -0.73 5.02 4.00
N THR A 153 -1.03 4.68 5.25
CA THR A 153 -1.14 5.70 6.32
C THR A 153 0.24 6.18 6.77
N ILE A 154 1.25 5.30 6.81
CA ILE A 154 2.63 5.64 7.16
C ILE A 154 3.25 6.50 6.05
N ASN A 155 3.21 6.01 4.81
CA ASN A 155 3.88 6.60 3.64
C ASN A 155 2.97 7.50 2.79
N GLY A 156 1.71 7.67 3.19
CA GLY A 156 0.76 8.53 2.51
C GLY A 156 1.25 9.97 2.47
N HIS A 157 1.10 10.61 1.32
CA HIS A 157 1.29 12.06 1.21
C HIS A 157 0.41 12.77 2.25
N ILE A 158 0.84 13.93 2.77
CA ILE A 158 0.08 14.68 3.80
C ILE A 158 -1.41 14.87 3.44
N PHE A 159 -1.74 14.91 2.15
CA PHE A 159 -3.11 15.00 1.63
C PHE A 159 -3.99 13.78 1.87
N LYS A 160 -3.41 12.60 2.05
CA LYS A 160 -4.16 11.41 2.47
C LYS A 160 -4.36 11.36 3.99
N LYS A 161 -3.53 12.07 4.76
CA LYS A 161 -3.55 12.06 6.24
C LYS A 161 -4.50 13.10 6.84
N LEU A 162 -4.77 14.20 6.11
CA LEU A 162 -5.63 15.28 6.58
C LEU A 162 -7.02 15.22 5.94
N PRO A 163 -8.10 15.46 6.72
CA PRO A 163 -9.43 15.70 6.15
C PRO A 163 -9.41 16.81 5.08
N GLN A 164 -10.25 16.66 4.06
CA GLN A 164 -10.30 17.56 2.91
C GLN A 164 -10.66 19.00 3.32
N GLU A 165 -11.45 19.17 4.37
CA GLU A 165 -11.85 20.47 4.91
C GLU A 165 -10.66 21.22 5.51
N ILE A 166 -9.82 20.52 6.28
CA ILE A 166 -8.60 21.10 6.87
C ILE A 166 -7.64 21.49 5.75
N MET A 167 -7.49 20.62 4.76
CA MET A 167 -6.62 20.88 3.62
C MET A 167 -7.09 22.09 2.80
N SER A 168 -8.40 22.21 2.55
CA SER A 168 -8.98 23.37 1.88
C SER A 168 -8.69 24.68 2.63
N ARG A 169 -8.76 24.66 3.97
CA ARG A 169 -8.38 25.81 4.79
C ARG A 169 -6.90 26.16 4.69
N ILE A 170 -6.02 25.16 4.74
CA ILE A 170 -4.56 25.37 4.59
C ILE A 170 -4.24 26.00 3.22
N ILE A 171 -4.80 25.45 2.13
CA ILE A 171 -4.55 25.97 0.78
C ILE A 171 -5.09 27.40 0.63
N LYS A 172 -6.24 27.73 1.26
CA LYS A 172 -6.79 29.09 1.26
C LYS A 172 -5.87 30.11 1.94
N MET A 173 -5.04 29.69 2.90
CA MET A 173 -4.05 30.57 3.54
C MET A 173 -2.86 30.89 2.63
N LEU A 174 -2.59 30.05 1.62
CA LEU A 174 -1.54 30.31 0.64
C LEU A 174 -1.98 31.41 -0.34
N SER A 175 -1.07 32.32 -0.67
CA SER A 175 -1.22 33.28 -1.77
C SER A 175 -1.35 32.57 -3.12
N TYR A 176 -1.81 33.30 -4.13
CA TYR A 176 -1.88 32.77 -5.51
C TYR A 176 -0.52 32.23 -5.96
N ARG A 177 0.56 33.00 -5.73
CA ARG A 177 1.94 32.60 -6.07
C ARG A 177 2.37 31.32 -5.37
N GLU A 178 2.14 31.18 -4.07
CA GLU A 178 2.53 29.98 -3.33
C GLU A 178 1.76 28.75 -3.82
N ARG A 179 0.47 28.88 -4.17
CA ARG A 179 -0.30 27.80 -4.78
C ARG A 179 0.30 27.38 -6.11
N LEU A 180 0.75 28.33 -6.95
CA LEU A 180 1.43 28.03 -8.21
C LEU A 180 2.73 27.24 -7.98
N LEU A 181 3.57 27.68 -7.04
CA LEU A 181 4.81 27.01 -6.68
C LEU A 181 4.55 25.59 -6.17
N CYS A 182 3.58 25.42 -5.27
CA CYS A 182 3.15 24.11 -4.80
C CYS A 182 2.72 23.19 -5.96
N ALA A 183 1.90 23.68 -6.89
CA ALA A 183 1.46 22.91 -8.06
C ALA A 183 2.62 22.51 -8.99
N ALA A 184 3.71 23.28 -9.02
CA ALA A 184 4.89 22.96 -9.81
C ALA A 184 5.70 21.79 -9.21
N THR A 185 5.72 21.64 -7.88
CA THR A 185 6.59 20.66 -7.18
C THR A 185 6.35 19.19 -7.56
N CYS A 186 5.11 18.71 -7.52
CA CYS A 186 4.80 17.30 -7.80
C CYS A 186 3.35 17.09 -8.27
N ARG A 187 3.11 15.94 -8.91
CA ARG A 187 1.76 15.58 -9.42
C ARG A 187 0.69 15.53 -8.33
N ARG A 188 1.03 15.18 -7.08
CA ARG A 188 0.07 15.13 -5.97
C ARG A 188 -0.39 16.50 -5.53
N TRP A 189 0.53 17.45 -5.35
CA TRP A 189 0.19 18.86 -5.11
C TRP A 189 -0.69 19.43 -6.21
N ARG A 190 -0.31 19.18 -7.46
CA ARG A 190 -1.08 19.61 -8.62
C ARG A 190 -2.51 19.05 -8.62
N SER A 191 -2.65 17.74 -8.49
CA SER A 191 -3.97 17.08 -8.45
C SER A 191 -4.83 17.60 -7.31
N GLN A 192 -4.24 17.88 -6.14
CA GLN A 192 -4.99 18.35 -4.98
C GLN A 192 -5.42 19.81 -5.12
N LEU A 193 -4.57 20.65 -5.71
CA LEU A 193 -4.82 22.07 -5.94
C LEU A 193 -5.85 22.32 -7.06
N TYR A 194 -5.97 21.42 -8.03
CA TYR A 194 -6.94 21.51 -9.13
C TYR A 194 -8.14 20.57 -8.99
N ASN A 195 -8.39 20.02 -7.80
CA ASN A 195 -9.56 19.20 -7.55
C ASN A 195 -10.85 20.06 -7.56
N SER A 196 -12.01 19.43 -7.73
CA SER A 196 -13.32 20.10 -7.84
C SER A 196 -13.64 21.04 -6.67
N LEU A 197 -13.20 20.72 -5.46
CA LEU A 197 -13.43 21.52 -4.25
C LEU A 197 -12.55 22.77 -4.16
N THR A 198 -11.39 22.77 -4.83
CA THR A 198 -10.45 23.89 -4.86
C THR A 198 -10.63 24.78 -6.08
N LYS A 199 -11.59 24.46 -6.98
CA LYS A 199 -11.99 25.29 -8.13
C LYS A 199 -12.24 26.74 -7.74
N THR A 200 -12.84 26.95 -6.57
CA THR A 200 -13.13 28.31 -6.08
C THR A 200 -11.89 29.12 -5.69
N MET A 201 -10.73 28.49 -5.56
CA MET A 201 -9.47 29.14 -5.22
C MET A 201 -8.77 29.75 -6.43
N TRP A 202 -9.28 29.50 -7.65
CA TRP A 202 -8.74 29.95 -8.93
C TRP A 202 -9.59 31.03 -9.60
N HIS A 203 -10.59 31.58 -8.90
CA HIS A 203 -11.42 32.67 -9.44
C HIS A 203 -10.63 33.93 -9.76
N ASN A 204 -9.59 34.22 -8.98
CA ASN A 204 -8.75 35.40 -9.12
C ASN A 204 -7.33 34.96 -9.48
N LEU A 205 -6.89 35.30 -10.69
CA LEU A 205 -5.53 35.05 -11.15
C LEU A 205 -4.72 36.34 -11.04
N ASP A 206 -3.59 36.28 -10.34
CA ASP A 206 -2.75 37.44 -10.06
C ASP A 206 -1.38 37.31 -10.73
N PHE A 207 -1.16 38.04 -11.82
CA PHE A 207 0.09 38.07 -12.57
C PHE A 207 0.90 39.36 -12.31
N VAL A 208 0.79 39.93 -11.10
CA VAL A 208 1.47 41.19 -10.76
C VAL A 208 3.00 41.04 -10.68
N GLU A 209 3.53 39.86 -10.36
CA GLU A 209 4.97 39.58 -10.32
C GLU A 209 5.44 38.81 -11.56
N SER A 210 6.72 38.95 -11.93
CA SER A 210 7.32 38.30 -13.09
C SER A 210 7.28 36.77 -12.97
N LEU A 211 6.41 36.14 -13.75
CA LEU A 211 6.40 34.70 -14.03
C LEU A 211 7.08 34.45 -15.37
N ASP A 212 7.82 33.35 -15.49
CA ASP A 212 8.35 32.93 -16.78
C ASP A 212 7.24 32.30 -17.66
N LEU A 213 7.49 32.27 -18.97
CA LEU A 213 6.53 31.79 -19.97
C LEU A 213 6.25 30.29 -19.84
N GLU A 214 7.23 29.51 -19.39
CA GLU A 214 7.10 28.06 -19.22
C GLU A 214 6.18 27.73 -18.05
N THR A 215 6.36 28.39 -16.89
CA THR A 215 5.48 28.26 -15.75
C THR A 215 4.07 28.73 -16.12
N LEU A 216 3.93 29.85 -16.83
CA LEU A 216 2.61 30.30 -17.30
C LEU A 216 1.91 29.23 -18.15
N ASN A 217 2.61 28.63 -19.12
CA ASN A 217 2.02 27.64 -20.02
C ASN A 217 1.56 26.36 -19.30
N LEU A 218 2.38 25.83 -18.39
CA LEU A 218 2.00 24.65 -17.60
C LEU A 218 0.78 24.91 -16.71
N GLN A 219 0.65 26.14 -16.21
CA GLN A 219 -0.43 26.54 -15.30
C GLN A 219 -1.73 26.82 -16.08
N LEU A 220 -1.63 27.55 -17.19
CA LEU A 220 -2.75 27.75 -18.10
C LEU A 220 -3.25 26.41 -18.64
N ALA A 221 -2.40 25.43 -18.93
CA ALA A 221 -2.85 24.10 -19.38
C ALA A 221 -3.87 23.44 -18.44
N HIS A 222 -3.64 23.51 -17.11
CA HIS A 222 -4.56 22.91 -16.14
C HIS A 222 -5.77 23.79 -15.81
N VAL A 223 -5.60 25.11 -15.81
CA VAL A 223 -6.71 26.04 -15.61
C VAL A 223 -7.62 26.09 -16.86
N MET A 224 -7.08 25.86 -18.06
CA MET A 224 -7.79 25.79 -19.34
C MET A 224 -8.79 24.64 -19.44
N ASP A 225 -8.68 23.61 -18.60
CA ASP A 225 -9.70 22.56 -18.52
C ASP A 225 -11.01 23.09 -17.89
N HIS A 226 -10.94 24.20 -17.13
CA HIS A 226 -12.07 24.80 -16.41
C HIS A 226 -12.10 26.34 -16.41
N PRO A 227 -12.12 27.01 -17.58
CA PRO A 227 -12.10 28.48 -17.69
C PRO A 227 -13.36 29.15 -17.12
N GLU A 228 -14.45 28.40 -16.93
CA GLU A 228 -15.73 28.87 -16.40
C GLU A 228 -15.66 29.38 -14.95
N HIS A 229 -14.64 28.99 -14.20
CA HIS A 229 -14.48 29.37 -12.80
C HIS A 229 -13.66 30.63 -12.60
N ILE A 230 -13.15 31.25 -13.67
CA ILE A 230 -12.32 32.44 -13.54
C ILE A 230 -13.22 33.66 -13.59
N ARG A 231 -12.99 34.58 -12.66
CA ARG A 231 -13.78 35.81 -12.53
C ARG A 231 -12.92 37.06 -12.68
N ARG A 232 -11.67 37.02 -12.23
CA ARG A 232 -10.78 38.19 -12.26
C ARG A 232 -9.36 37.81 -12.65
N ILE A 233 -8.76 38.61 -13.51
CA ILE A 233 -7.34 38.54 -13.85
C ILE A 233 -6.70 39.90 -13.60
N LEU A 234 -5.65 39.91 -12.78
CA LEU A 234 -4.80 41.07 -12.54
C LEU A 234 -3.52 40.93 -13.37
N LEU A 235 -3.22 41.93 -14.18
CA LEU A 235 -2.03 41.98 -15.03
C LEU A 235 -1.13 43.14 -14.58
N SER A 236 0.17 42.89 -14.44
CA SER A 236 1.14 43.98 -14.29
C SER A 236 1.53 44.56 -15.65
N SER A 237 1.80 45.86 -15.66
CA SER A 237 2.44 46.59 -16.78
C SER A 237 3.81 46.06 -17.22
N ARG A 238 4.40 45.09 -16.50
CA ARG A 238 5.71 44.48 -16.82
C ARG A 238 5.62 43.13 -17.54
N CYS A 239 4.44 42.70 -17.97
CA CYS A 239 4.32 41.47 -18.77
C CYS A 239 4.99 41.61 -20.14
N ASP A 240 5.88 40.69 -20.47
CA ASP A 240 6.44 40.56 -21.82
C ASP A 240 5.33 40.39 -22.87
N ALA A 241 5.56 40.82 -24.11
CA ALA A 241 4.62 40.73 -25.23
C ALA A 241 4.15 39.28 -25.46
N GLN A 242 5.05 38.31 -25.27
CA GLN A 242 4.74 36.89 -25.44
C GLN A 242 3.82 36.35 -24.34
N MET A 243 4.00 36.79 -23.09
CA MET A 243 3.11 36.48 -21.97
C MET A 243 1.73 37.09 -22.18
N THR A 244 1.71 38.38 -22.57
CA THR A 244 0.49 39.13 -22.87
C THR A 244 -0.32 38.44 -23.97
N PHE A 245 0.33 38.00 -25.05
CA PHE A 245 -0.32 37.27 -26.13
C PHE A 245 -0.95 35.95 -25.66
N ARG A 246 -0.24 35.18 -24.84
CA ARG A 246 -0.77 33.90 -24.29
C ARG A 246 -1.95 34.13 -23.34
N LEU A 247 -1.89 35.16 -22.50
CA LEU A 247 -2.99 35.55 -21.61
C LEU A 247 -4.21 36.02 -22.40
N LEU A 248 -4.02 36.76 -23.49
CA LEU A 248 -5.11 37.14 -24.40
C LEU A 248 -5.74 35.91 -25.07
N GLN A 249 -4.93 34.98 -25.58
CA GLN A 249 -5.45 33.71 -26.11
C GLN A 249 -6.28 32.96 -25.07
N PHE A 250 -5.84 32.95 -23.82
CA PHE A 250 -6.56 32.33 -22.72
C PHE A 250 -7.89 33.02 -22.42
N LEU A 251 -7.89 34.35 -22.37
CA LEU A 251 -9.09 35.18 -22.11
C LEU A 251 -10.21 34.92 -23.12
N THR A 252 -9.90 34.59 -24.38
CA THR A 252 -10.92 34.24 -25.39
C THR A 252 -11.77 33.02 -25.03
N ARG A 253 -11.28 32.17 -24.13
CA ARG A 253 -11.99 30.96 -23.66
C ARG A 253 -12.79 31.20 -22.39
N CYS A 254 -12.62 32.36 -21.74
CA CYS A 254 -13.34 32.71 -20.54
C CYS A 254 -14.62 33.48 -20.89
N THR A 255 -15.73 33.16 -20.21
CA THR A 255 -17.05 33.71 -20.57
C THR A 255 -17.44 34.96 -19.77
N ARG A 256 -16.97 35.12 -18.54
CA ARG A 256 -17.29 36.25 -17.64
C ARG A 256 -16.11 36.62 -16.73
N VAL A 257 -15.09 37.25 -17.32
CA VAL A 257 -13.85 37.64 -16.62
C VAL A 257 -13.65 39.14 -16.64
N GLU A 258 -13.41 39.70 -15.45
CA GLU A 258 -12.93 41.06 -15.25
C GLU A 258 -11.40 41.08 -15.40
N VAL A 259 -10.88 41.93 -16.28
CA VAL A 259 -9.43 42.12 -16.48
C VAL A 259 -9.06 43.51 -16.00
N LEU A 260 -8.15 43.59 -15.03
CA LEU A 260 -7.64 44.87 -14.53
C LEU A 260 -6.14 44.93 -14.80
N GLY A 261 -5.71 46.00 -15.47
CA GLY A 261 -4.31 46.36 -15.60
C GLY A 261 -3.87 47.25 -14.45
N MET A 262 -2.70 46.97 -13.87
CA MET A 262 -1.99 47.85 -12.94
C MET A 262 -0.73 48.44 -13.56
#